data_AF-A0A396GZR9-F1
#
_entry.id   AF-A0A396GZR9-F1
#
_cell.length_a   1.000
_cell.length_b   1.000
_cell.length_c   1.000
_cell.angle_alpha   90.00
_cell.angle_beta   90.00
_cell.angle_gamma   90.00
#
_symmetry.space_group_name_H-M   'P 1'
#
loop_
_entity.id
_entity.type
_entity.pdbx_description
1 polymer ?
#
loop_
_entity_poly.entity_id
_entity_poly.type
_entity_poly.pdbx_seq_one_letter_code
_entity_poly.pdbx_strand_id
1 'polypeptide(L)' 'MQRRRNMAILLKFVYIMIIYLFVVLVVVEGYSVYGCNDDTDCPPSCTTRGCPDSCAYPHVLRCIGKNCVCT' A
#
# COMPACT_ATOMS: atom_id res chain seq x y z
N MET A 1 -18.12 -38.89 -15.03
CA MET A 1 -16.91 -38.26 -14.44
C MET A 1 -16.62 -36.81 -14.91
N GLN A 2 -17.41 -36.26 -15.86
CA GLN A 2 -17.26 -34.88 -16.37
C GLN A 2 -17.55 -33.78 -15.32
N ARG A 3 -18.58 -33.96 -14.47
CA ARG A 3 -19.00 -32.96 -13.45
C ARG A 3 -17.90 -32.59 -12.45
N ARG A 4 -17.06 -33.56 -12.05
CA ARG A 4 -15.93 -33.31 -11.13
C ARG A 4 -14.83 -32.47 -11.78
N ARG A 5 -14.60 -32.62 -13.08
CA ARG A 5 -13.65 -31.79 -13.85
C ARG A 5 -14.09 -30.33 -13.91
N ASN A 6 -15.38 -30.07 -14.12
CA ASN A 6 -15.91 -28.71 -14.18
C ASN A 6 -15.82 -27.96 -12.84
N MET A 7 -16.06 -28.65 -11.71
CA MET A 7 -15.88 -28.04 -10.40
C MET A 7 -14.41 -27.71 -10.09
N ALA A 8 -13.48 -28.56 -10.51
CA ALA A 8 -12.04 -28.30 -10.33
C ALA A 8 -11.58 -27.08 -11.15
N ILE A 9 -12.14 -26.87 -12.35
CA ILE A 9 -11.84 -25.71 -13.18
C ILE A 9 -12.37 -24.43 -12.54
N LEU A 10 -13.61 -24.45 -12.02
CA LEU A 10 -14.19 -23.31 -11.30
C LEU A 10 -13.37 -22.92 -10.06
N LEU A 11 -12.95 -23.90 -9.24
CA LEU A 11 -12.12 -23.64 -8.07
C LEU A 11 -10.79 -23.00 -8.44
N LYS A 12 -10.13 -23.47 -9.51
CA LYS A 12 -8.88 -22.86 -10.01
C LYS A 12 -9.09 -21.43 -10.49
N PHE A 13 -10.20 -21.15 -11.17
CA PHE A 13 -10.51 -19.82 -11.66
C PHE A 13 -10.74 -18.83 -10.51
N VAL A 14 -11.53 -19.22 -9.51
CA VAL A 14 -11.77 -18.41 -8.31
C VAL A 14 -10.46 -18.15 -7.56
N TYR A 15 -9.59 -19.15 -7.44
CA TYR A 15 -8.29 -19.00 -6.79
C TYR A 15 -7.40 -17.95 -7.48
N ILE A 16 -7.32 -17.98 -8.81
CA ILE A 16 -6.56 -16.99 -9.58
C ILE A 16 -7.16 -15.59 -9.42
N MET A 17 -8.49 -15.47 -9.44
CA MET A 17 -9.17 -14.19 -9.23
C MET A 17 -8.91 -13.60 -7.85
N ILE A 18 -8.89 -14.42 -6.80
CA ILE A 18 -8.54 -13.99 -5.45
C ILE A 18 -7.11 -13.44 -5.42
N ILE A 19 -6.14 -14.17 -5.98
CA ILE A 19 -4.75 -13.68 -6.04
C ILE A 19 -4.66 -12.37 -6.81
N TYR A 20 -5.35 -12.27 -7.94
CA TYR A 20 -5.37 -11.04 -8.74
C TYR A 20 -5.94 -9.86 -7.95
N LEU A 21 -7.03 -10.06 -7.22
CA LEU A 21 -7.61 -9.03 -6.34
C LEU A 21 -6.65 -8.63 -5.24
N PHE A 22 -5.93 -9.56 -4.61
CA PHE A 22 -4.89 -9.24 -3.62
C PHE A 22 -3.75 -8.42 -4.23
N VAL A 23 -3.26 -8.81 -5.41
CA VAL A 23 -2.20 -8.08 -6.10
C VAL A 23 -2.68 -6.67 -6.48
N VAL A 24 -3.90 -6.54 -7.02
CA VAL A 24 -4.49 -5.24 -7.33
C VAL A 24 -4.67 -4.40 -6.07
N LEU A 25 -5.12 -4.98 -4.97
CA LEU A 25 -5.28 -4.27 -3.70
C LEU A 25 -3.93 -3.78 -3.18
N VAL A 26 -2.88 -4.60 -3.24
CA VAL A 26 -1.51 -4.20 -2.87
C VAL A 26 -0.96 -3.10 -3.80
N VAL A 27 -1.30 -3.14 -5.09
CA VAL A 27 -0.87 -2.14 -6.08
C VAL A 27 -1.64 -0.81 -5.92
N VAL A 28 -2.95 -0.87 -5.66
CA VAL A 28 -3.82 0.30 -5.49
C VAL A 28 -3.60 0.98 -4.14
N GLU A 29 -3.52 0.20 -3.07
CA GLU A 29 -3.10 0.71 -1.75
C GLU A 29 -1.59 0.96 -1.66
N GLY A 30 -0.88 0.67 -2.77
CA GLY A 30 0.44 1.16 -3.09
C GLY A 30 1.34 1.29 -1.88
N TYR A 31 1.71 0.19 -1.24
CA TYR A 31 2.73 0.20 -0.21
C TYR A 31 2.61 1.38 0.80
N SER A 32 1.44 1.61 1.39
CA SER A 32 1.37 2.35 2.67
C SER A 32 1.92 1.52 3.85
N VAL A 33 2.87 0.62 3.59
CA VAL A 33 3.63 -0.14 4.60
C VAL A 33 4.53 0.81 5.42
N TYR A 34 4.75 2.03 4.95
CA TYR A 34 5.39 3.11 5.72
C TYR A 34 4.33 4.07 6.27
N GLY A 35 3.40 3.52 7.05
CA GLY A 35 2.66 4.35 8.00
C GLY A 35 3.62 4.75 9.11
N CYS A 36 3.77 6.03 9.39
CA CYS A 36 4.48 6.47 10.59
C CYS A 36 3.60 6.22 11.82
N ASN A 37 4.20 5.83 12.94
CA ASN A 37 3.53 5.89 14.25
C ASN A 37 4.05 7.06 15.08
N ASP A 38 5.31 7.42 14.87
CA ASP A 38 5.99 8.54 15.50
C ASP A 38 6.71 9.42 14.46
N ASP A 39 7.09 10.64 14.86
CA ASP A 39 7.81 11.57 13.99
C ASP A 39 9.16 10.99 13.55
N THR A 40 9.75 10.09 14.34
CA THR A 40 11.02 9.39 14.04
C THR A 40 10.91 8.32 12.97
N ASP A 41 9.70 7.79 12.74
CA ASP A 41 9.45 6.79 11.68
C ASP A 41 9.44 7.43 10.29
N CYS A 42 9.33 8.76 10.24
CA CYS A 42 9.33 9.49 9.00
C CYS A 42 10.75 9.55 8.41
N PRO A 43 10.94 9.07 7.15
CA PRO A 43 12.22 9.18 6.48
C PRO A 43 12.62 10.66 6.32
N PRO A 44 13.92 10.99 6.26
CA PRO A 44 14.38 12.37 6.09
C PRO A 44 13.89 13.01 4.78
N SER A 45 13.50 12.19 3.80
CA SER A 45 12.83 12.59 2.58
C SER A 45 11.43 11.98 2.52
N CYS A 46 10.43 12.82 2.32
CA CYS A 46 9.03 12.43 2.29
C CYS A 46 8.73 11.70 0.97
N THR A 47 8.68 10.37 0.99
CA THR A 47 8.50 9.54 -0.23
C THR A 47 7.06 9.51 -0.75
N THR A 48 6.16 10.27 -0.12
CA THR A 48 4.75 10.35 -0.49
C THR A 48 4.54 11.27 -1.69
N ARG A 49 3.71 10.84 -2.64
CA ARG A 49 3.41 11.59 -3.87
C ARG A 49 2.78 12.95 -3.53
N GLY A 50 3.51 14.04 -3.76
CA GLY A 50 3.09 15.42 -3.46
C GLY A 50 3.83 16.09 -2.29
N CYS A 51 4.74 15.38 -1.64
CA CYS A 51 5.59 15.90 -0.58
C CYS A 51 6.98 16.24 -1.16
N PRO A 52 7.56 17.41 -0.86
CA PRO A 52 8.90 17.75 -1.35
C PRO A 52 9.96 16.82 -0.72
N ASP A 53 11.03 16.51 -1.47
CA ASP A 53 12.14 15.63 -1.04
C ASP A 53 12.78 16.04 0.29
N SER A 54 12.56 17.28 0.71
CA SER A 54 12.86 17.80 2.04
C SER A 54 11.82 18.86 2.41
N CYS A 55 11.38 18.89 3.67
CA CYS A 55 10.56 20.01 4.14
C CYS A 55 11.38 21.29 4.06
N ALA A 56 10.84 22.32 3.41
CA ALA A 56 11.48 23.62 3.38
C ALA A 56 11.41 24.26 4.77
N TYR A 57 12.52 24.80 5.26
CA TYR A 57 12.55 25.56 6.51
C TYR A 57 11.47 26.67 6.47
N PRO A 58 10.66 26.88 7.52
CA PRO A 58 10.78 26.35 8.89
C PRO A 58 10.05 25.02 9.15
N HIS A 59 9.50 24.39 8.12
CA HIS A 59 8.64 23.21 8.29
C HIS A 59 9.44 21.96 8.62
N VAL A 60 8.88 21.13 9.50
CA VAL A 60 9.47 19.84 9.91
C VAL A 60 8.52 18.71 9.54
N LEU A 61 9.11 17.54 9.27
CA LEU A 61 8.34 16.35 8.93
C LEU A 61 7.71 15.79 10.21
N ARG A 62 6.39 15.67 10.21
CA ARG A 62 5.60 15.14 11.33
C ARG A 62 4.71 13.99 10.89
N CYS A 63 4.50 13.07 11.80
CA CYS A 63 3.55 11.99 11.61
C CYS A 63 2.13 12.44 11.99
N ILE A 64 1.25 12.56 10.99
CA ILE A 64 -0.16 12.90 11.18
C ILE A 64 -1.03 11.85 10.51
N GLY A 65 -1.80 11.12 11.32
CA GLY A 65 -2.77 10.15 10.81
C GLY A 65 -2.13 9.05 9.96
N LYS A 66 -0.95 8.57 10.37
CA LYS A 66 -0.09 7.59 9.67
C LYS A 66 0.57 8.09 8.39
N ASN A 67 0.50 9.38 8.10
CA ASN A 67 1.21 9.99 6.98
C ASN A 67 2.26 10.96 7.49
N CYS A 68 3.44 10.91 6.88
CA CYS A 68 4.46 11.94 7.09
C CYS A 68 4.08 13.18 6.27
N VAL A 69 3.94 14.32 6.95
CA VAL A 69 3.57 15.60 6.33
C VAL A 69 4.49 16.70 6.84
N CYS A 70 4.80 17.69 6.00
CA CYS A 70 5.53 18.87 6.43
C CYS A 70 4.58 19.85 7.11
N THR A 71 4.86 20.22 8.36
CA THR A 71 4.11 21.23 9.13
C THR A 71 5.00 22.36 9.59
#